data_AF-Q4T474-F1
#
_entry.id   AF-Q4T474-F1
#
_cell.length_a   1.000
_cell.length_b   1.000
_cell.length_c   1.000
_cell.angle_alpha   90.00
_cell.angle_beta   90.00
_cell.angle_gamma   90.00
#
_symmetry.space_group_name_H-M   'P 1'
#
loop_
_entity.id
_entity.type
_entity.pdbx_description
1 polymer ?
#
loop_
_entity_poly.entity_id
_entity_poly.type
_entity_poly.pdbx_seq_one_letter_code
_entity_poly.pdbx_strand_id
1 'polypeptide(L)'
;ARQLEIKEKELASISRFYKEQLETLEKKNFDNFKQTVDQYNQAATKAETRIRTRSTASVCTELQSKVLQCYRENPQQTLHCSSLAKEYMACVQRAKSLLTNHG
;
A
#
# COMPACT_ATOMS: atom_id res chain seq x y z
N ALA A 1 26.70 -36.74 50.78
CA ALA A 1 27.06 -37.15 49.42
C ALA A 1 25.83 -37.63 48.63
N ARG A 2 25.29 -38.84 48.88
CA ARG A 2 24.19 -39.44 48.07
C ARG A 2 22.94 -38.57 47.84
N GLN A 3 22.46 -37.83 48.85
CA GLN A 3 21.30 -36.94 48.71
C GLN A 3 21.57 -35.75 47.77
N LEU A 4 22.82 -35.28 47.71
CA LEU A 4 23.22 -34.19 46.82
C LEU A 4 23.20 -34.64 45.36
N GLU A 5 23.78 -35.81 45.07
CA GLU A 5 23.79 -36.40 43.72
C GLU A 5 22.38 -36.66 43.17
N ILE A 6 21.44 -37.06 44.02
CA ILE A 6 20.04 -37.26 43.61
C ILE A 6 19.43 -35.92 43.17
N LYS A 7 19.59 -34.87 43.97
CA LYS A 7 19.09 -33.53 43.64
C LYS A 7 19.75 -32.96 42.38
N GLU A 8 21.05 -33.18 42.19
CA GLU A 8 21.77 -32.75 40.98
C GLU A 8 21.24 -33.46 39.73
N LYS A 9 20.93 -34.76 39.81
CA LYS A 9 20.30 -35.51 38.71
C LYS A 9 18.89 -35.02 38.40
N GLU A 10 18.10 -34.71 39.42
CA GLU A 10 16.76 -34.13 39.24
C GLU A 10 16.84 -32.75 38.57
N LEU A 11 17.71 -31.87 39.05
CA LEU A 11 17.95 -30.55 38.44
C LEU A 11 18.40 -30.67 36.99
N ALA A 12 19.32 -31.59 36.68
CA ALA A 12 19.80 -31.81 35.31
C ALA A 12 18.68 -32.31 34.39
N SER A 13 17.80 -33.17 34.89
CA SER A 13 16.62 -33.66 34.14
C SER A 13 15.66 -32.52 33.82
N ILE A 14 15.32 -31.72 34.83
CA ILE A 14 14.42 -30.56 34.69
C ILE A 14 15.02 -29.52 33.73
N SER A 15 16.31 -29.21 33.87
CA SER A 15 17.01 -28.27 33.00
C SER A 15 16.99 -28.73 31.54
N ARG A 16 17.21 -30.02 31.27
CA ARG A 16 17.15 -30.58 29.92
C ARG A 16 15.74 -30.45 29.32
N PHE A 17 14.71 -30.79 30.11
CA PHE A 17 13.32 -30.67 29.67
C PHE A 17 12.96 -29.23 29.29
N TYR A 18 13.29 -28.25 30.13
CA TYR A 18 12.99 -26.84 29.83
C TYR A 18 13.79 -26.33 28.63
N LYS A 19 15.03 -26.79 28.45
CA LYS A 19 15.84 -26.43 27.28
C LYS A 19 15.21 -26.91 25.97
N GLU A 20 14.77 -28.16 25.92
CA GLU A 20 14.09 -28.72 24.73
C GLU A 20 12.78 -27.98 24.41
N GLN A 21 12.04 -27.59 25.45
CA GLN A 21 10.81 -26.81 25.30
C GLN A 21 11.09 -25.40 24.77
N LEU A 22 12.14 -24.73 25.25
CA LEU A 22 12.57 -23.43 24.74
C LEU A 22 13.00 -23.51 23.28
N GLU A 23 13.84 -24.47 22.92
CA GLU A 23 14.28 -24.67 21.53
C GLU A 23 13.07 -24.91 20.59
N THR A 24 12.08 -25.66 21.06
CA THR A 24 10.84 -25.88 20.31
C THR A 24 10.02 -24.59 20.14
N LEU A 25 9.91 -23.79 21.19
CA LEU A 25 9.21 -22.50 21.15
C LEU A 25 9.91 -21.50 20.23
N GLU A 26 11.23 -21.38 20.34
CA GLU A 26 12.05 -20.49 19.51
C GLU A 26 11.92 -20.86 18.03
N LYS A 27 11.99 -22.15 17.70
CA LYS A 27 11.79 -22.64 16.33
C LYS A 27 10.41 -22.28 15.79
N LYS A 28 9.34 -22.55 16.56
CA LYS A 28 7.97 -22.19 16.17
C LYS A 28 7.80 -20.69 15.98
N ASN A 29 8.41 -19.88 16.84
CA ASN A 29 8.34 -18.43 16.74
C ASN A 29 9.03 -17.93 15.47
N PHE A 30 10.22 -18.47 15.17
CA PHE A 30 10.94 -18.15 13.94
C PHE A 30 10.14 -18.50 12.68
N ASP A 31 9.57 -19.72 12.63
CA ASP A 31 8.75 -20.17 11.50
C ASP A 31 7.50 -19.28 11.31
N ASN A 32 6.81 -18.96 12.41
CA ASN A 32 5.64 -18.06 12.40
C ASN A 32 6.01 -16.64 11.95
N PHE A 33 7.13 -16.10 12.43
CA PHE A 33 7.61 -14.78 12.03
C PHE A 33 7.89 -14.74 10.52
N LYS A 34 8.62 -15.74 10.01
CA LYS A 34 8.92 -15.85 8.57
C LYS A 34 7.64 -15.92 7.74
N GLN A 35 6.69 -16.78 8.12
CA GLN A 35 5.40 -16.89 7.44
C GLN A 35 4.62 -15.57 7.46
N THR A 36 4.64 -14.87 8.60
CA THR A 36 3.93 -13.59 8.76
C THR A 36 4.53 -12.51 7.86
N VAL A 37 5.86 -12.45 7.77
CA VAL A 37 6.56 -11.53 6.86
C VAL A 37 6.18 -11.81 5.41
N ASP A 38 6.18 -13.08 4.99
CA ASP A 38 5.82 -13.46 3.63
C ASP A 38 4.36 -13.09 3.30
N GLN A 39 3.43 -13.37 4.22
CA GLN A 39 2.01 -13.02 4.06
C GLN A 39 1.79 -11.51 4.02
N TYR A 40 2.47 -10.75 4.88
CA TYR A 40 2.42 -9.30 4.90
C TYR A 40 2.92 -8.72 3.57
N ASN A 41 4.09 -9.16 3.11
CA ASN A 41 4.66 -8.70 1.85
C ASN A 41 3.74 -9.01 0.67
N GLN A 42 3.17 -10.22 0.63
CA GLN A 42 2.22 -10.59 -0.41
C GLN A 42 0.94 -9.73 -0.37
N ALA A 43 0.42 -9.44 0.82
CA ALA A 43 -0.74 -8.56 0.99
C ALA A 43 -0.41 -7.12 0.58
N ALA A 44 0.78 -6.62 0.93
CA ALA A 44 1.27 -5.30 0.55
C ALA A 44 1.38 -5.17 -0.98
N THR A 45 2.02 -6.12 -1.66
CA THR A 45 2.12 -6.11 -3.13
C THR A 45 0.74 -6.14 -3.81
N LYS A 46 -0.20 -6.95 -3.28
CA LYS A 46 -1.58 -7.00 -3.79
C LYS A 46 -2.30 -5.66 -3.58
N ALA A 47 -2.11 -5.01 -2.43
CA ALA A 47 -2.66 -3.69 -2.15
C ALA A 47 -2.06 -2.62 -3.05
N GLU A 48 -0.73 -2.59 -3.21
CA GLU A 48 -0.02 -1.67 -4.10
C GLU A 48 -0.53 -1.78 -5.54
N THR A 49 -0.75 -2.99 -6.05
CA THR A 49 -1.25 -3.21 -7.41
C THR A 49 -2.64 -2.58 -7.59
N ARG A 50 -3.52 -2.69 -6.58
CA ARG A 50 -4.87 -2.11 -6.60
C ARG A 50 -4.87 -0.59 -6.41
N ILE A 51 -3.95 -0.06 -5.62
CA ILE A 51 -3.87 1.37 -5.29
C ILE A 51 -3.15 2.13 -6.42
N ARG A 52 -2.03 1.61 -6.96
CA ARG A 52 -1.28 2.24 -8.07
C ARG A 52 -2.11 2.36 -9.35
N THR A 53 -3.10 1.49 -9.57
CA THR A 53 -4.00 1.60 -10.74
C THR A 53 -4.92 2.80 -10.69
N ARG A 54 -5.02 3.52 -9.56
CA ARG A 54 -5.58 4.88 -9.57
C ARG A 54 -4.54 5.82 -10.15
N SER A 55 -4.19 5.59 -11.41
CA SER A 55 -3.54 6.59 -12.24
C SER A 55 -4.38 7.84 -12.11
N THR A 56 -3.83 8.87 -11.46
CA THR A 56 -4.28 10.24 -11.62
C THR A 56 -3.86 10.68 -13.02
N ALA A 57 -4.25 9.91 -14.04
CA ALA A 57 -4.11 10.29 -15.43
C ALA A 57 -4.74 11.66 -15.50
N SER A 58 -3.92 12.65 -15.81
CA SER A 58 -4.37 14.02 -15.93
C SER A 58 -5.46 14.02 -16.99
N VAL A 59 -6.71 14.18 -16.56
CA VAL A 59 -7.84 14.15 -17.47
C VAL A 59 -7.92 15.49 -18.15
N CYS A 60 -8.23 15.50 -19.44
CA CYS A 60 -8.38 16.72 -20.24
C CYS A 60 -7.08 17.52 -20.47
N THR A 61 -5.89 16.95 -20.30
CA THR A 61 -4.60 17.67 -20.43
C THR A 61 -4.45 18.41 -21.76
N GLU A 62 -4.80 17.76 -22.87
CA GLU A 62 -4.74 18.39 -24.19
C GLU A 62 -5.68 19.59 -24.30
N LEU A 63 -6.90 19.48 -23.76
CA LEU A 63 -7.86 20.58 -23.74
C LEU A 63 -7.40 21.69 -22.79
N GLN A 64 -6.80 21.34 -21.65
CA GLN A 64 -6.25 22.29 -20.69
C GLN A 64 -5.14 23.13 -21.35
N SER A 65 -4.19 22.48 -22.03
CA SER A 65 -3.11 23.16 -22.76
C SER A 65 -3.66 24.11 -23.83
N LYS A 66 -4.64 23.66 -24.61
CA LYS A 66 -5.27 24.49 -25.66
C LYS A 66 -6.02 25.69 -25.10
N VAL A 67 -6.81 25.51 -24.02
CA VAL A 67 -7.52 26.62 -23.36
C VAL A 67 -6.55 27.67 -22.82
N LEU A 68 -5.50 27.22 -22.12
CA LEU A 68 -4.48 28.12 -21.57
C LEU A 68 -3.74 28.88 -22.67
N GLN A 69 -3.40 28.20 -23.76
CA GLN A 69 -2.77 28.84 -24.91
C GLN A 69 -3.68 29.89 -25.54
N CYS A 70 -4.97 29.58 -25.75
CA CYS A 70 -5.92 30.52 -26.33
C CYS A 70 -6.02 31.81 -25.50
N TYR A 71 -6.15 31.72 -24.17
CA TYR A 71 -6.22 32.91 -23.33
C TYR A 71 -4.91 33.72 -23.31
N ARG A 72 -3.76 33.04 -23.42
CA ARG A 72 -2.46 33.70 -23.53
C ARG A 72 -2.33 34.51 -24.82
N GLU A 73 -2.85 33.97 -25.93
CA GLU A 73 -2.84 34.62 -27.24
C GLU A 73 -3.91 35.71 -27.38
N ASN A 74 -5.01 35.63 -26.62
CA ASN A 74 -6.17 36.51 -26.75
C ASN A 74 -6.52 37.25 -25.44
N PRO A 75 -5.58 38.01 -24.82
CA PRO A 75 -5.79 38.61 -23.49
C PRO A 75 -6.92 39.66 -23.46
N GLN A 76 -7.17 40.35 -24.58
CA GLN A 76 -8.23 41.36 -24.70
C GLN A 76 -9.48 40.83 -25.43
N GLN A 77 -9.44 39.59 -25.93
CA GLN A 77 -10.50 38.98 -26.73
C GLN A 77 -10.84 37.58 -26.19
N THR A 78 -10.94 37.47 -24.87
CA THR A 78 -11.11 36.20 -24.14
C THR A 78 -12.36 35.42 -24.55
N LEU A 79 -13.38 36.10 -25.06
CA LEU A 79 -14.61 35.48 -25.58
C LEU A 79 -14.36 34.56 -26.78
N HIS A 80 -13.30 34.75 -27.57
CA HIS A 80 -12.93 33.83 -28.65
C HIS A 80 -12.55 32.43 -28.13
N CYS A 81 -12.08 32.33 -26.88
CA CYS A 81 -11.74 31.07 -26.24
C CYS A 81 -12.95 30.36 -25.60
N SER A 82 -14.15 30.95 -25.65
CA SER A 82 -15.32 30.47 -24.92
C SER A 82 -15.78 29.07 -25.35
N SER A 83 -15.72 28.73 -26.64
CA SER A 83 -16.06 27.38 -27.12
C SER A 83 -15.10 26.34 -26.53
N LEU A 84 -13.80 26.64 -26.61
CA LEU A 84 -12.74 25.77 -26.12
C LEU A 84 -12.81 25.60 -24.59
N ALA A 85 -13.15 26.67 -23.86
CA ALA A 85 -13.38 26.61 -22.42
C ALA A 85 -14.58 25.73 -22.07
N LYS A 86 -15.68 25.79 -22.83
CA LYS A 86 -16.86 24.91 -22.65
C LYS A 86 -16.49 23.45 -22.87
N GLU A 87 -15.72 23.13 -23.89
CA GLU A 87 -15.25 21.76 -24.16
C GLU A 87 -14.37 21.22 -23.03
N TYR A 88 -13.43 22.03 -22.54
CA TYR A 88 -12.62 21.68 -21.37
C TYR A 88 -13.49 21.43 -20.13
N MET A 89 -14.45 22.31 -19.84
CA MET A 89 -15.38 22.12 -18.73
C MET A 89 -16.19 20.83 -18.86
N ALA A 90 -16.72 20.53 -20.06
CA ALA A 90 -17.47 19.30 -20.30
C ALA A 90 -16.61 18.04 -20.11
N CYS A 91 -15.32 18.10 -20.48
CA CYS A 91 -14.38 17.02 -20.20
C CYS A 91 -14.16 16.85 -18.68
N VAL A 92 -13.94 17.94 -17.94
CA VAL A 92 -13.74 17.91 -16.47
C VAL A 92 -14.97 17.37 -15.75
N GLN A 93 -16.19 17.77 -16.15
CA GLN A 93 -17.42 17.27 -15.54
C GLN A 93 -17.64 15.77 -15.77
N ARG A 94 -17.35 15.27 -16.98
CA ARG A 94 -17.38 13.84 -17.27
C ARG A 94 -16.37 13.08 -16.43
N ALA A 95 -15.14 13.59 -16.34
CA ALA A 95 -14.09 13.01 -15.50
C ALA A 95 -14.49 12.94 -14.02
N LYS A 96 -15.05 14.04 -13.50
CA LYS A 96 -15.53 14.12 -12.12
C LYS A 96 -16.63 13.09 -11.84
N SER A 97 -17.61 12.96 -12.73
CA SER A 97 -18.69 11.98 -12.60
C SER A 97 -18.17 10.54 -12.58
N LEU A 98 -17.23 10.20 -13.46
CA LEU A 98 -16.60 8.86 -13.47
C LEU A 98 -15.85 8.56 -12.17
N LEU A 99 -15.21 9.56 -11.56
CA LEU A 99 -14.49 9.40 -10.29
C LEU A 99 -15.42 9.25 -9.07
N THR A 100 -16.64 9.79 -9.11
CA THR A 100 -17.62 9.71 -8.01
C THR A 100 -18.50 8.46 -8.05
N ASN A 101 -18.60 7.78 -9.19
CA ASN A 101 -19.46 6.60 -9.37
C ASN A 101 -18.77 5.25 -9.01
N HIS A 102 -17.54 5.28 -8.51
CA HIS A 102 -16.82 4.10 -8.00
C HIS A 102 -16.75 4.11 -6.46
N GLY A 103 -17.87 4.41 -5.81
CA GLY A 103 -18.07 4.27 -4.36
C GLY A 103 -18.46 2.85 -3.96
#